data_AF-A0A848NKZ9-F1
#
_entry.id   AF-A0A848NKZ9-F1
#
_cell.length_a   1.000
_cell.length_b   1.000
_cell.length_c   1.000
_cell.angle_alpha   90.00
_cell.angle_beta   90.00
_cell.angle_gamma   90.00
#
_symmetry.space_group_name_H-M   'P 1'
#
loop_
_entity.id
_entity.type
_entity.pdbx_description
1 polymer ?
#
loop_
_entity_poly.entity_id
_entity_poly.type
_entity_poly.pdbx_seq_one_letter_code
_entity_poly.pdbx_strand_id
1 'polypeptide(L)'
;MKVKRSDGEIINVFSIYWVGNKTLCLGFPRNYGGLCVYDLSEVGVVDATLNFKLIYCKDGGGIPGVLHWALVKERLLDDLLERDEIAYGRFLEILKSEGQLDDDFY
;
A
#
# COMPACT_ATOMS: atom_id res chain seq x y z
N MET A 1 6.93 1.34 -5.43
CA MET A 1 7.31 -0.09 -5.59
C MET A 1 6.18 -0.73 -6.35
N LYS A 2 6.47 -1.72 -7.20
CA LYS A 2 5.45 -2.45 -7.96
C LYS A 2 5.70 -3.95 -7.87
N VAL A 3 4.62 -4.71 -7.71
CA VAL A 3 4.64 -6.18 -7.72
C VAL A 3 3.77 -6.71 -8.84
N LYS A 4 4.09 -7.88 -9.35
CA LYS A 4 3.37 -8.60 -10.39
C LYS A 4 2.75 -9.86 -9.80
N ARG A 5 1.44 -9.99 -9.96
CA ARG A 5 0.68 -11.18 -9.58
C ARG A 5 0.85 -12.29 -10.61
N SER A 6 0.43 -13.51 -10.26
CA SER A 6 0.50 -14.68 -11.15
C SER A 6 -0.33 -14.55 -12.42
N ASP A 7 -1.44 -13.80 -12.38
CA ASP A 7 -2.28 -13.45 -13.53
C ASP A 7 -1.68 -12.37 -14.44
N GLY A 8 -0.52 -11.81 -14.05
CA GLY A 8 0.21 -10.80 -14.80
C GLY A 8 -0.12 -9.36 -14.43
N GLU A 9 -1.09 -9.13 -13.56
CA GLU A 9 -1.48 -7.79 -13.09
C GLU A 9 -0.33 -7.12 -12.31
N ILE A 10 -0.11 -5.82 -12.56
CA ILE A 10 0.89 -5.00 -11.87
C ILE A 10 0.19 -4.15 -10.81
N ILE A 11 0.64 -4.31 -9.57
CA ILE A 11 0.08 -3.63 -8.39
C ILE A 11 1.08 -2.60 -7.85
N ASN A 12 0.62 -1.37 -7.63
CA ASN A 12 1.38 -0.35 -6.93
C ASN A 12 1.39 -0.65 -5.43
N VAL A 13 2.57 -0.61 -4.80
CA VAL A 13 2.77 -0.92 -3.39
C VAL A 13 3.12 0.35 -2.61
N PHE A 14 2.40 0.53 -1.50
CA PHE A 14 2.50 1.73 -0.65
C PHE A 14 2.94 1.44 0.79
N SER A 15 3.14 0.17 1.16
CA SER A 15 3.68 -0.19 2.49
C SER A 15 4.33 -1.56 2.46
N ILE A 16 5.31 -1.78 3.33
CA ILE A 16 5.88 -3.10 3.64
C ILE A 16 5.82 -3.30 5.14
N TYR A 17 5.47 -4.49 5.59
CA TYR A 17 5.40 -4.83 7.01
C TYR A 17 5.80 -6.29 7.25
N TRP A 18 6.14 -6.61 8.50
CA TRP A 18 6.73 -7.89 8.86
C TRP A 18 5.93 -8.57 9.98
N VAL A 19 5.45 -9.79 9.71
CA VAL A 19 4.73 -10.62 10.68
C VAL A 19 5.39 -11.99 10.74
N GLY A 20 5.99 -12.32 11.89
CA GLY A 20 6.80 -13.53 12.03
C GLY A 20 7.94 -13.54 11.01
N ASN A 21 8.00 -14.57 10.17
CA ASN A 21 9.01 -14.71 9.12
C ASN A 21 8.54 -14.19 7.75
N LYS A 22 7.35 -13.59 7.66
CA LYS A 22 6.79 -13.09 6.41
C LYS A 22 7.13 -11.63 6.19
N THR A 23 7.45 -11.29 4.94
CA THR A 23 7.49 -9.91 4.47
C THR A 23 6.26 -9.68 3.60
N LEU A 24 5.36 -8.85 4.08
CA LEU A 24 4.08 -8.55 3.45
C LEU A 24 4.10 -7.11 2.94
N CYS A 25 3.30 -6.83 1.93
CA CYS A 25 3.12 -5.47 1.43
C CYS A 25 1.65 -5.12 1.26
N LEU A 26 1.33 -3.83 1.34
CA LEU A 26 0.01 -3.29 1.03
C LEU A 26 0.05 -2.72 -0.38
N GLY A 27 -0.63 -3.41 -1.28
CA GLY A 27 -0.83 -2.99 -2.66
C GLY A 27 -2.18 -2.30 -2.85
N PHE A 28 -2.26 -1.49 -3.88
CA PHE A 28 -3.46 -0.73 -4.26
C PHE A 28 -3.94 -1.21 -5.65
N PRO A 29 -4.68 -2.33 -5.71
CA PRO A 29 -5.24 -2.84 -6.96
C PRO A 29 -6.35 -1.94 -7.50
N ARG A 30 -6.42 -1.81 -8.84
CA ARG A 30 -7.49 -1.07 -9.52
C ARG A 30 -8.85 -1.72 -9.24
N ASN A 31 -9.90 -0.91 -9.09
CA ASN A 31 -11.28 -1.37 -8.85
C ASN A 31 -11.49 -2.27 -7.60
N TYR A 32 -10.58 -2.24 -6.63
CA TYR A 32 -10.72 -3.03 -5.39
C TYR A 32 -11.36 -2.26 -4.23
N GLY A 33 -11.30 -0.92 -4.27
CA GLY A 33 -11.87 -0.04 -3.25
C GLY A 33 -11.05 0.09 -1.96
N GLY A 34 -9.79 -0.35 -1.95
CA GLY A 34 -8.96 -0.30 -0.74
C GLY A 34 -7.54 -0.83 -0.94
N LEU A 35 -6.88 -1.14 0.17
CA LEU A 35 -5.57 -1.81 0.17
C LEU A 35 -5.74 -3.32 0.27
N CYS A 36 -4.90 -4.06 -0.46
CA CYS A 36 -4.85 -5.51 -0.41
C CYS A 36 -3.47 -5.97 0.08
N VAL A 37 -3.46 -7.05 0.86
CA VAL A 37 -2.23 -7.66 1.37
C VAL A 37 -1.65 -8.61 0.32
N TYR A 38 -0.36 -8.47 0.05
CA TYR A 38 0.40 -9.43 -0.77
C TYR A 38 1.60 -9.96 0.03
N ASP A 39 1.83 -11.27 -0.06
CA ASP A 39 3.06 -11.90 0.44
C ASP A 39 4.15 -11.77 -0.61
N LEU A 40 5.27 -11.11 -0.28
CA LEU A 40 6.37 -10.90 -1.23
C LEU A 40 7.05 -12.21 -1.68
N SER A 41 6.79 -13.33 -0.99
CA SER A 41 7.23 -14.64 -1.46
C SER A 41 6.33 -15.24 -2.56
N GLU A 42 5.14 -14.69 -2.77
CA GLU A 42 4.12 -15.19 -3.71
C GLU A 42 3.94 -14.28 -4.94
N VAL A 43 4.55 -13.09 -4.95
CA VAL A 43 4.48 -12.12 -6.07
C VAL A 43 5.87 -11.76 -6.59
N GLY A 44 5.96 -11.39 -7.87
CA GLY A 44 7.22 -10.94 -8.46
C GLY A 44 7.44 -9.44 -8.22
N VAL A 45 8.58 -9.04 -7.66
CA VAL A 45 8.94 -7.61 -7.55
C VAL A 45 9.45 -7.12 -8.92
N VAL A 46 8.75 -6.15 -9.51
CA VAL A 46 9.13 -5.57 -10.83
C VAL A 46 9.73 -4.17 -10.71
N ASP A 47 9.46 -3.47 -9.62
CA ASP A 47 10.15 -2.25 -9.19
C ASP A 47 10.26 -2.27 -7.67
N ALA A 48 11.49 -2.28 -7.15
CA ALA A 48 11.79 -2.43 -5.74
C ALA A 48 11.78 -1.10 -4.95
N THR A 49 11.55 0.05 -5.60
CA THR A 49 11.75 1.37 -4.98
C THR A 49 10.46 1.89 -4.35
N LEU A 50 10.48 2.27 -3.06
CA LEU A 50 9.44 3.12 -2.47
C LEU A 50 9.96 4.57 -2.46
N ASN A 51 9.37 5.44 -3.28
CA ASN A 51 9.86 6.81 -3.50
C ASN A 51 8.80 7.87 -3.13
N PHE A 52 8.48 7.94 -1.84
CA PHE A 52 7.55 8.88 -1.24
C PHE A 52 7.85 9.00 0.25
N LYS A 53 7.14 9.87 0.96
CA LYS A 53 7.36 10.03 2.41
C LYS A 53 6.87 8.78 3.15
N LEU A 54 7.82 8.11 3.80
CA LEU A 54 7.59 6.88 4.56
C LEU A 54 7.65 7.15 6.06
N ILE A 55 6.85 6.40 6.81
CA ILE A 55 6.87 6.38 8.28
C ILE A 55 7.18 4.96 8.72
N TYR A 56 8.22 4.82 9.54
CA TYR A 56 8.49 3.58 10.24
C TYR A 56 7.56 3.46 11.45
N CYS A 57 6.88 2.33 11.56
CA CYS A 57 5.97 1.99 12.65
C CYS A 57 6.49 0.74 13.35
N LYS A 58 6.76 0.83 14.66
CA LYS A 58 7.09 -0.31 15.53
C LYS A 58 6.63 -0.11 16.99
N ASP A 59 6.30 1.12 17.38
CA ASP A 59 6.02 1.44 18.77
C ASP A 59 4.67 0.88 19.26
N GLY A 60 4.59 0.54 20.55
CA GLY A 60 3.33 0.25 21.24
C GLY A 60 2.70 -1.14 21.04
N GLY A 61 3.44 -2.11 20.47
CA GLY A 61 2.94 -3.47 20.22
C GLY A 61 2.32 -3.67 18.83
N GLY A 62 2.41 -2.67 17.96
CA GLY A 62 2.01 -2.77 16.55
C GLY A 62 2.96 -3.64 15.72
N ILE A 63 2.47 -4.06 14.55
CA ILE A 63 3.25 -4.83 13.58
C ILE A 63 4.35 -3.92 12.97
N PRO A 64 5.63 -4.31 13.01
CA PRO A 64 6.70 -3.53 12.41
C PRO A 64 6.47 -3.31 10.91
N GLY A 65 6.64 -2.08 10.45
CA GLY A 65 6.44 -1.75 9.04
C GLY A 65 7.01 -0.39 8.63
N VAL A 66 7.16 -0.21 7.33
CA VAL A 66 7.37 1.08 6.66
C VAL A 66 6.13 1.37 5.81
N LEU A 67 5.39 2.39 6.20
CA LEU A 67 4.09 2.72 5.62
C LEU A 67 4.15 4.08 4.92
N HIS A 68 3.33 4.25 3.88
CA HIS A 68 3.06 5.56 3.31
C HIS A 68 2.55 6.51 4.41
N TRP A 69 3.06 7.74 4.45
CA TRP A 69 2.80 8.67 5.55
C TRP A 69 1.31 8.92 5.83
N ALA A 70 0.49 9.01 4.77
CA ALA A 70 -0.94 9.29 4.88
C ALA A 70 -1.70 8.20 5.63
N LEU A 71 -1.29 6.93 5.50
CA LEU A 71 -1.91 5.80 6.21
C LEU A 71 -1.84 5.98 7.73
N VAL A 72 -0.77 6.62 8.21
CA VAL A 72 -0.52 6.84 9.63
C VAL A 72 -1.02 8.21 10.07
N LYS A 73 -0.67 9.28 9.35
CA LYS A 73 -0.95 10.67 9.78
C LYS A 73 -2.40 11.08 9.54
N GLU A 74 -3.02 10.58 8.48
CA GLU A 74 -4.44 10.79 8.22
C GLU A 74 -5.32 9.64 8.74
N ARG A 75 -4.71 8.64 9.39
CA ARG A 75 -5.39 7.48 9.99
C ARG A 75 -6.22 6.65 8.98
N LEU A 76 -5.77 6.62 7.73
CA LEU A 76 -6.50 5.95 6.64
C LEU A 76 -6.29 4.42 6.61
N LEU A 77 -5.33 3.88 7.37
CA LEU A 77 -4.94 2.46 7.25
C LEU A 77 -6.11 1.50 7.46
N ASP A 78 -6.78 1.59 8.60
CA ASP A 78 -7.84 0.65 8.98
C ASP A 78 -9.03 0.77 8.01
N ASP A 79 -9.47 2.01 7.74
CA ASP A 79 -10.57 2.30 6.81
C ASP A 79 -10.28 1.76 5.38
N LEU A 80 -9.03 1.87 4.90
CA LEU A 80 -8.63 1.32 3.59
C LEU A 80 -8.57 -0.21 3.55
N LEU A 81 -8.29 -0.86 4.68
CA LEU A 81 -8.35 -2.32 4.80
C LEU A 81 -9.81 -2.81 4.87
N GLU A 82 -10.70 -1.98 5.43
CA GLU A 82 -12.15 -2.20 5.48
C GLU A 82 -12.89 -1.77 4.20
N ARG A 83 -12.15 -1.21 3.22
CA ARG A 83 -12.67 -0.74 1.92
C ARG A 83 -13.70 0.37 2.03
N ASP A 84 -13.48 1.28 2.98
CA ASP A 84 -14.27 2.50 3.08
C ASP A 84 -14.03 3.40 1.86
N GLU A 85 -15.12 3.81 1.20
CA GLU A 85 -15.08 4.58 -0.04
C GLU A 85 -14.54 6.00 0.16
N ILE A 86 -14.79 6.60 1.33
CA ILE A 86 -14.33 7.96 1.65
C ILE A 86 -12.80 7.93 1.86
N ALA A 87 -12.30 6.95 2.62
CA ALA A 87 -10.87 6.74 2.81
C ALA A 87 -10.16 6.39 1.50
N TYR A 88 -10.79 5.57 0.65
CA TYR A 88 -10.29 5.26 -0.69
C TYR A 88 -10.12 6.52 -1.54
N GLY A 89 -11.18 7.33 -1.65
CA GLY A 89 -11.14 8.60 -2.39
C GLY A 89 -10.06 9.53 -1.86
N ARG A 90 -9.96 9.67 -0.54
CA ARG A 90 -8.95 10.52 0.10
C ARG A 90 -7.53 10.05 -0.21
N PHE A 91 -7.27 8.75 -0.12
CA PHE A 91 -5.95 8.21 -0.41
C PHE A 91 -5.59 8.33 -1.89
N LEU A 92 -6.55 8.09 -2.79
CA LEU A 92 -6.39 8.27 -4.23
C LEU A 92 -6.00 9.70 -4.59
N GLU A 93 -6.66 10.71 -4.01
CA GLU A 93 -6.32 12.12 -4.20
C GLU A 93 -4.87 12.43 -3.77
N ILE A 94 -4.46 11.91 -2.60
CA ILE A 94 -3.09 12.10 -2.09
C ILE A 94 -2.09 11.49 -3.07
N LEU A 95 -2.29 10.23 -3.46
CA LEU A 95 -1.37 9.52 -4.35
C LEU A 95 -1.24 10.19 -5.73
N LYS A 96 -2.35 10.71 -6.29
CA LYS A 96 -2.33 11.50 -7.53
C LYS A 96 -1.58 12.83 -7.35
N SER A 97 -1.81 13.54 -6.24
CA SER A 97 -1.10 14.80 -5.95
C SER A 97 0.41 14.62 -5.79
N GLU A 98 0.85 13.44 -5.37
CA GLU A 98 2.26 13.06 -5.24
C GLU A 98 2.86 12.47 -6.53
N GLY A 99 2.08 12.36 -7.61
CA GLY A 99 2.51 11.74 -8.87
C GLY A 99 2.81 10.25 -8.75
N GLN A 100 2.26 9.56 -7.76
CA GLN A 100 2.47 8.12 -7.55
C GLN A 100 1.53 7.25 -8.39
N LEU A 101 0.42 7.84 -8.82
CA LEU A 101 -0.59 7.20 -9.67
C LEU A 101 -0.93 8.11 -10.85
N ASP A 102 -1.30 7.50 -11.97
CA ASP A 102 -1.82 8.20 -13.13
C ASP A 102 -3.22 8.77 -12.85
N ASP A 103 -3.60 9.84 -13.57
CA ASP A 103 -4.90 10.48 -13.40
C ASP A 103 -6.09 9.55 -13.69
N ASP A 104 -5.88 8.55 -14.56
CA ASP A 104 -6.86 7.54 -14.94
C ASP A 104 -6.95 6.35 -13.96
N PHE A 105 -6.26 6.41 -12.83
CA PHE A 105 -6.31 5.38 -11.81
C PHE A 105 -7.63 5.43 -11.03
N TYR A 106 -8.39 4.31 -11.06
CA TYR A 106 -9.63 4.05 -10.32
C TYR A 106 -9.71 2.55 -9.96
#